data_AF-A0A553AJT6-F1
#
_entry.id   AF-A0A553AJT6-F1
#
_cell.length_a   1.000
_cell.length_b   1.000
_cell.length_c   1.000
_cell.angle_alpha   90.00
_cell.angle_beta   90.00
_cell.angle_gamma   90.00
#
_symmetry.space_group_name_H-M   'P 1'
#
loop_
_entity.id
_entity.type
_entity.pdbx_description
1 polymer ?
#
loop_
_entity_poly.entity_id
_entity_poly.type
_entity_poly.pdbx_seq_one_letter_code
_entity_poly.pdbx_strand_id
1 'polypeptide(L)'
;MKKLNILKTLLDVFWVFSIIGIIGLALFIPFMFFSDEAMDIPIKINGEKILVIDWTTRIILVLGVIAYCFFVYAIYQLRKLLVLFSNRIIFDEKIILLLHQVGLNFMFASFLTGIPALIYNVRTKGDMAVEFGGGFSSFLFTASLGLFFMVLSEVFKMAKTMKEENELTI
;
A
#
# COMPACT_ATOMS: atom_id res chain seq x y z
N MET A 1 -17.48 10.09 17.80
CA MET A 1 -17.31 10.74 16.48
C MET A 1 -17.88 9.84 15.39
N LYS A 2 -19.13 10.04 14.96
CA LYS A 2 -19.85 9.09 14.07
C LYS A 2 -19.07 8.79 12.77
N LYS A 3 -18.43 9.80 12.17
CA LYS A 3 -17.61 9.66 10.95
C LYS A 3 -16.38 8.74 11.14
N LEU A 4 -15.77 8.76 12.31
CA LEU A 4 -14.60 7.92 12.62
C LEU A 4 -14.98 6.44 12.71
N ASN A 5 -16.13 6.12 13.30
CA ASN A 5 -16.63 4.74 13.32
C ASN A 5 -16.91 4.21 11.91
N ILE A 6 -17.49 5.03 11.03
CA ILE A 6 -17.74 4.65 9.64
C ILE A 6 -16.42 4.34 8.93
N LEU A 7 -15.42 5.22 9.05
CA LEU A 7 -14.10 5.01 8.46
C LEU A 7 -13.43 3.74 8.99
N LYS A 8 -13.51 3.50 10.30
CA LYS A 8 -12.95 2.29 10.92
C LYS A 8 -13.62 1.03 10.37
N THR A 9 -14.95 1.01 10.29
CA THR A 9 -15.69 -0.14 9.76
C THR A 9 -15.32 -0.42 8.30
N LEU A 10 -15.17 0.63 7.47
CA LEU A 10 -14.73 0.47 6.09
C LEU A 10 -13.33 -0.16 5.99
N LEU A 11 -12.38 0.31 6.80
CA LEU A 11 -11.03 -0.27 6.83
C LEU A 11 -11.01 -1.71 7.40
N ASP A 12 -11.84 -2.00 8.40
CA ASP A 12 -11.98 -3.36 8.95
C ASP A 12 -12.45 -4.34 7.86
N VAL A 13 -13.51 -3.98 7.14
CA VAL A 13 -14.06 -4.78 6.04
C VAL A 13 -13.04 -4.95 4.91
N PHE A 14 -12.41 -3.85 4.47
CA PHE A 14 -11.40 -3.87 3.42
C PHE A 14 -10.22 -4.79 3.79
N TRP A 15 -9.75 -4.72 5.05
CA TRP A 15 -8.65 -5.54 5.54
C TRP A 15 -8.97 -7.04 5.58
N VAL A 16 -10.19 -7.41 5.99
CA VAL A 16 -10.63 -8.82 6.00
C VAL A 16 -10.64 -9.38 4.57
N PHE A 17 -11.25 -8.67 3.62
CA PHE A 17 -11.23 -9.09 2.22
C PHE A 17 -9.82 -9.16 1.65
N SER A 18 -8.94 -8.25 2.08
CA SER A 18 -7.54 -8.27 1.64
C SER A 18 -6.77 -9.49 2.15
N ILE A 19 -7.01 -9.93 3.40
CA ILE A 19 -6.40 -11.16 3.91
C ILE A 19 -6.86 -12.38 3.12
N ILE A 20 -8.15 -12.46 2.81
CA ILE A 20 -8.68 -13.54 1.96
C ILE A 20 -7.97 -13.52 0.60
N GLY A 21 -7.73 -12.33 0.04
CA GLY A 21 -6.94 -12.15 -1.17
C GLY A 21 -5.49 -12.66 -1.04
N ILE A 22 -4.80 -12.36 0.06
CA ILE A 22 -3.44 -12.86 0.33
C ILE A 22 -3.42 -14.38 0.42
N ILE A 23 -4.39 -14.99 1.12
CA ILE A 23 -4.50 -16.46 1.23
C ILE A 23 -4.72 -17.08 -0.15
N GLY A 24 -5.61 -16.49 -0.96
CA GLY A 24 -5.81 -16.90 -2.35
C GLY A 24 -4.51 -16.85 -3.14
N LEU A 25 -3.82 -15.71 -3.15
CA LEU A 25 -2.54 -15.54 -3.83
C LEU A 25 -1.49 -16.55 -3.37
N ALA A 26 -1.37 -16.82 -2.07
CA ALA A 26 -0.42 -17.78 -1.53
C ALA A 26 -0.65 -19.21 -2.04
N LEU A 27 -1.91 -19.60 -2.30
CA LEU A 27 -2.24 -20.90 -2.91
C LEU A 27 -1.97 -20.93 -4.41
N PHE A 28 -2.17 -19.82 -5.11
CA PHE A 28 -1.97 -19.74 -6.56
C PHE A 28 -0.50 -19.58 -7.00
N ILE A 29 0.36 -18.97 -6.18
CA ILE A 29 1.78 -18.74 -6.52
C ILE A 29 2.53 -20.05 -6.83
N PRO A 30 2.47 -21.11 -6.00
CA PRO A 30 3.13 -22.38 -6.34
C PRO A 30 2.63 -22.95 -7.66
N PHE A 31 1.31 -22.92 -7.87
CA PHE A 31 0.73 -23.43 -9.11
C PHE A 31 1.29 -22.69 -10.32
N MET A 32 1.39 -21.36 -10.26
CA MET A 32 1.99 -20.54 -11.32
C MET A 32 3.47 -20.84 -11.60
N PHE A 33 4.25 -21.28 -10.61
CA PHE A 33 5.66 -21.60 -10.79
C PHE A 33 5.88 -23.01 -11.36
N PHE A 34 5.02 -23.98 -11.02
CA PHE A 34 5.19 -25.39 -11.36
C PHE A 34 4.39 -25.85 -12.59
N SER A 35 3.39 -25.10 -13.04
CA SER A 35 2.69 -25.39 -14.30
C SER A 35 3.40 -24.71 -15.48
N ASP A 36 3.94 -25.49 -16.41
CA ASP A 36 4.47 -24.99 -17.70
C ASP A 36 3.35 -24.63 -18.69
N GLU A 37 2.13 -25.08 -18.41
CA GLU A 37 0.95 -24.63 -19.14
C GLU A 37 0.64 -23.19 -18.74
N ALA A 38 0.58 -22.31 -19.73
CA ALA A 38 0.02 -20.97 -19.58
C ALA A 38 -1.44 -21.13 -19.17
N MET A 39 -1.68 -21.21 -17.87
CA MET A 39 -3.01 -21.14 -17.31
C MET A 39 -3.58 -19.82 -17.82
N ASP A 40 -4.65 -19.90 -18.62
CA ASP A 40 -5.30 -18.75 -19.26
C ASP A 40 -6.10 -17.93 -18.22
N ILE A 41 -5.52 -17.74 -17.03
CA ILE A 41 -5.98 -16.79 -16.03
C ILE A 41 -5.60 -15.42 -16.60
N PRO A 42 -6.57 -14.55 -16.93
CA PRO A 42 -6.29 -13.20 -17.37
C PRO A 42 -5.81 -12.37 -16.19
N ILE A 43 -4.55 -12.51 -15.80
CA ILE A 43 -3.90 -11.64 -14.81
C ILE A 43 -3.67 -10.31 -15.50
N LYS A 44 -4.39 -9.28 -15.02
CA LYS A 44 -4.21 -7.90 -15.47
C LYS A 44 -3.34 -7.14 -14.47
N ILE A 45 -2.14 -6.71 -14.89
CA ILE A 45 -1.39 -5.69 -14.17
C ILE A 45 -1.71 -4.36 -14.83
N ASN A 46 -2.27 -3.42 -14.07
CA ASN A 46 -2.62 -2.07 -14.55
C ASN A 46 -3.55 -2.03 -15.79
N GLY A 47 -4.37 -3.07 -16.01
CA GLY A 47 -5.34 -3.15 -17.11
C GLY A 47 -4.92 -4.02 -18.30
N GLU A 48 -3.64 -4.38 -18.40
CA GLU A 48 -3.11 -5.18 -19.52
C GLU A 48 -3.01 -6.66 -19.19
N LYS A 49 -3.47 -7.53 -20.10
CA LYS A 49 -3.32 -8.99 -19.97
C LYS A 49 -1.87 -9.37 -20.21
N ILE A 50 -1.24 -10.04 -19.25
CA ILE A 50 0.12 -10.56 -19.47
C ILE A 50 0.01 -11.93 -20.13
N LEU A 51 0.38 -11.99 -21.41
CA LEU A 51 0.28 -13.20 -22.25
C LEU A 51 1.55 -14.06 -22.26
N VAL A 52 2.64 -13.62 -21.60
CA VAL A 52 3.93 -14.33 -21.64
C VAL A 52 4.48 -14.52 -20.22
N ILE A 53 4.45 -15.77 -19.75
CA ILE A 53 5.07 -16.19 -18.48
C ILE A 53 6.58 -16.44 -18.73
N ASP A 54 7.32 -15.38 -19.05
CA ASP A 54 8.79 -15.39 -19.01
C ASP A 54 9.28 -15.32 -17.55
N TRP A 55 10.52 -15.72 -17.28
CA TRP A 55 11.13 -15.64 -15.95
C TRP A 55 11.08 -14.21 -15.37
N THR A 56 11.20 -13.21 -16.24
CA THR A 56 11.04 -11.79 -15.90
C THR A 56 9.65 -11.47 -15.34
N THR A 57 8.59 -11.96 -15.99
CA THR A 57 7.19 -11.76 -15.56
C THR A 57 6.92 -12.42 -14.21
N ARG A 58 7.48 -13.62 -13.98
CA ARG A 58 7.34 -14.33 -12.69
C ARG A 58 7.93 -13.51 -11.54
N ILE A 59 9.11 -12.91 -11.74
CA ILE A 59 9.74 -12.04 -10.74
C ILE A 59 8.89 -10.78 -10.46
N ILE A 60 8.37 -10.14 -11.51
CA ILE A 60 7.49 -8.96 -11.37
C ILE A 60 6.24 -9.30 -10.56
N LEU A 61 5.66 -10.47 -10.78
CA LEU A 61 4.48 -10.92 -10.02
C LEU A 61 4.80 -11.18 -8.55
N VAL A 62 5.93 -11.80 -8.23
CA VAL A 62 6.36 -11.97 -6.84
C VAL A 62 6.57 -10.62 -6.16
N LEU A 63 7.20 -9.65 -6.83
CA LEU A 63 7.35 -8.28 -6.31
C LEU A 63 5.99 -7.60 -6.09
N GLY A 64 5.03 -7.80 -7.00
CA GLY A 64 3.66 -7.31 -6.86
C GLY A 64 2.93 -7.89 -5.64
N VAL A 65 3.12 -9.18 -5.36
CA VAL A 65 2.56 -9.83 -4.16
C VAL A 65 3.18 -9.26 -2.89
N ILE A 66 4.51 -9.10 -2.86
CA ILE A 66 5.20 -8.49 -1.70
C ILE A 66 4.70 -7.07 -1.48
N ALA A 67 4.56 -6.28 -2.54
CA ALA A 67 4.00 -4.93 -2.46
C ALA A 67 2.56 -4.91 -1.92
N TYR A 68 1.73 -5.86 -2.36
CA TYR A 68 0.37 -6.02 -1.85
C TYR A 68 0.37 -6.32 -0.34
N CYS A 69 1.28 -7.16 0.16
CA CYS A 69 1.44 -7.40 1.59
C CYS A 69 1.80 -6.12 2.37
N PHE A 70 2.72 -5.30 1.86
CA PHE A 70 3.04 -3.99 2.46
C PHE A 70 1.83 -3.06 2.48
N PHE A 71 1.05 -3.02 1.39
CA PHE A 71 -0.17 -2.24 1.31
C PHE A 71 -1.19 -2.68 2.36
N VAL A 72 -1.47 -3.99 2.49
CA VAL A 72 -2.41 -4.53 3.49
C VAL A 72 -1.91 -4.28 4.91
N TYR A 73 -0.60 -4.34 5.14
CA TYR A 73 -0.02 -4.02 6.44
C TYR A 73 -0.16 -2.53 6.79
N ALA A 74 -0.05 -1.62 5.82
CA ALA A 74 -0.34 -0.20 6.01
C ALA A 74 -1.82 0.01 6.43
N ILE A 75 -2.76 -0.70 5.80
CA ILE A 75 -4.17 -0.67 6.21
C ILE A 75 -4.36 -1.16 7.65
N TYR A 76 -3.68 -2.24 8.03
CA TYR A 76 -3.72 -2.72 9.41
C TYR A 76 -3.24 -1.67 10.43
N GLN A 77 -2.17 -0.95 10.13
CA GLN A 77 -1.67 0.14 10.98
C GLN A 77 -2.65 1.32 11.03
N LEU A 78 -3.28 1.67 9.91
CA LEU A 78 -4.36 2.66 9.90
C LEU A 78 -5.52 2.25 10.83
N ARG A 79 -5.89 0.96 10.86
CA ARG A 79 -6.90 0.47 11.81
C ARG A 79 -6.50 0.73 13.27
N LYS A 80 -5.23 0.46 13.62
CA LYS A 80 -4.70 0.77 14.97
C LYS A 80 -4.76 2.26 15.27
N LEU A 81 -4.39 3.10 14.31
CA LEU A 81 -4.44 4.55 14.43
C LEU A 81 -5.87 5.04 14.72
N LEU A 82 -6.87 4.52 14.01
CA LEU A 82 -8.27 4.90 14.22
C LEU A 82 -8.81 4.46 15.59
N VAL A 83 -8.31 3.35 16.14
CA VAL A 83 -8.66 2.94 17.51
C VAL A 83 -8.13 3.94 18.53
N LEU A 84 -6.90 4.42 18.39
CA LEU A 84 -6.34 5.45 19.27
C LEU A 84 -7.15 6.75 19.19
N PHE A 85 -7.49 7.20 17.98
CA PHE A 85 -8.35 8.37 17.78
C PHE A 85 -9.75 8.20 18.38
N SER A 86 -10.32 6.98 18.32
CA SER A 86 -11.62 6.68 18.93
C SER A 86 -11.55 6.78 20.46
N ASN A 87 -10.42 6.40 21.04
CA ASN A 87 -10.13 6.54 22.46
C ASN A 87 -9.73 7.96 22.87
N ARG A 88 -9.80 8.93 21.94
CA ARG A 88 -9.40 10.35 22.15
C ARG A 88 -7.93 10.53 22.52
N ILE A 89 -7.11 9.53 22.24
CA ILE A 89 -5.65 9.63 22.32
C ILE A 89 -5.21 10.24 20.98
N ILE A 90 -4.66 11.45 21.02
CA ILE A 90 -4.33 12.24 19.82
C ILE A 90 -2.85 12.66 19.80
N PHE A 91 -2.31 13.08 20.95
CA PHE A 91 -0.92 13.56 21.10
C PHE A 91 -0.03 12.50 21.77
N ASP A 92 -0.06 11.28 21.24
CA ASP A 92 0.73 10.15 21.74
C ASP A 92 1.83 9.77 20.74
N GLU A 93 2.98 9.36 21.24
CA GLU A 93 4.12 8.96 20.40
C GLU A 93 3.77 7.76 19.49
N LYS A 94 2.86 6.89 19.94
CA LYS A 94 2.35 5.77 19.14
C LYS A 94 1.64 6.23 17.87
N ILE A 95 0.98 7.39 17.90
CA ILE A 95 0.26 7.95 16.74
C ILE A 95 1.26 8.43 15.69
N ILE A 96 2.30 9.15 16.15
CA ILE A 96 3.40 9.61 15.32
C ILE A 96 4.08 8.40 14.66
N LEU A 97 4.44 7.39 15.45
CA LEU A 97 5.05 6.16 14.95
C LEU A 97 4.16 5.44 13.92
N LEU A 98 2.87 5.28 14.20
CA LEU A 98 1.94 4.61 13.29
C LEU A 98 1.79 5.37 11.97
N LEU A 99 1.64 6.70 12.00
CA LEU A 99 1.56 7.53 10.80
C LEU A 99 2.81 7.40 9.94
N HIS A 100 4.00 7.47 10.55
CA HIS A 100 5.26 7.32 9.85
C HIS A 100 5.38 5.93 9.19
N GLN A 101 5.04 4.87 9.93
CA GLN A 101 5.10 3.51 9.41
C GLN A 101 4.09 3.26 8.27
N VAL A 102 2.88 3.81 8.36
CA VAL A 102 1.89 3.76 7.26
C VAL A 102 2.49 4.41 6.01
N GLY A 103 3.10 5.58 6.17
CA GLY A 103 3.76 6.28 5.07
C GLY A 103 4.87 5.45 4.42
N LEU A 104 5.76 4.86 5.23
CA LEU A 104 6.84 4.00 4.75
C LEU A 104 6.30 2.78 3.99
N ASN A 105 5.28 2.12 4.52
CA ASN A 105 4.70 0.95 3.88
C ASN A 105 4.07 1.27 2.53
N PHE A 106 3.38 2.42 2.38
CA PHE A 106 2.90 2.86 1.08
C PHE A 106 4.03 3.23 0.12
N MET A 107 5.11 3.85 0.59
CA MET A 107 6.29 4.11 -0.24
C MET A 107 6.92 2.82 -0.75
N PHE A 108 7.13 1.82 0.11
CA PHE A 108 7.66 0.52 -0.28
C PHE A 108 6.73 -0.19 -1.28
N ALA A 109 5.43 -0.25 -1.00
CA ALA A 109 4.45 -0.84 -1.92
C ALA A 109 4.47 -0.15 -3.29
N SER A 110 4.60 1.18 -3.30
CA SER A 110 4.71 1.96 -4.52
C SER A 110 5.97 1.60 -5.31
N PHE A 111 7.16 1.67 -4.70
CA PHE A 111 8.40 1.35 -5.42
C PHE A 111 8.48 -0.09 -5.91
N LEU A 112 8.00 -1.04 -5.11
CA LEU A 112 7.97 -2.46 -5.47
C LEU A 112 7.05 -2.76 -6.65
N THR A 113 6.07 -1.91 -6.95
CA THR A 113 5.19 -2.07 -8.13
C THR A 113 5.58 -1.18 -9.29
N GLY A 114 5.94 0.08 -9.02
CA GLY A 114 6.25 1.08 -10.03
C GLY A 114 7.55 0.81 -10.78
N ILE A 115 8.64 0.50 -10.07
CA ILE A 115 9.95 0.25 -10.72
C ILE A 115 9.87 -0.95 -11.67
N PRO A 116 9.34 -2.12 -11.24
CA PRO A 116 9.27 -3.28 -12.13
C PRO A 116 8.32 -3.05 -13.32
N ALA A 117 7.21 -2.35 -13.12
CA ALA A 117 6.27 -2.01 -14.20
C ALA A 117 6.91 -1.09 -15.25
N LEU A 118 7.71 -0.10 -14.83
CA LEU A 118 8.46 0.76 -15.74
C LEU A 118 9.47 -0.04 -16.57
N ILE A 119 10.23 -0.92 -15.92
CA ILE A 119 11.21 -1.79 -16.61
C ILE A 119 10.51 -2.68 -17.64
N TYR A 120 9.36 -3.27 -17.27
CA TYR A 120 8.56 -4.10 -18.16
C TYR A 120 8.09 -3.30 -19.38
N ASN A 121 7.44 -2.16 -19.17
CA ASN A 121 6.91 -1.33 -20.27
C ASN A 121 8.00 -0.91 -21.26
N VAL A 122 9.15 -0.46 -20.76
CA VAL A 122 10.30 -0.07 -21.61
C VAL A 122 10.79 -1.26 -22.45
N ARG A 123 10.81 -2.47 -21.89
CA ARG A 123 11.29 -3.67 -22.59
C ARG A 123 10.30 -4.22 -23.61
N THR A 124 9.00 -4.17 -23.32
CA THR A 124 7.98 -4.84 -24.14
C THR A 124 7.40 -3.95 -25.23
N LYS A 125 7.17 -2.66 -24.95
CA LYS A 125 6.50 -1.75 -25.88
C LYS A 125 7.45 -0.94 -26.77
N GLY A 126 8.74 -0.81 -26.41
CA GLY A 126 9.74 -0.06 -27.20
C GLY A 126 9.52 1.45 -27.25
N ASP A 127 8.28 1.90 -27.10
CA ASP A 127 7.91 3.28 -26.86
C ASP A 127 8.01 3.58 -25.36
N MET A 128 8.67 4.70 -25.02
CA MET A 128 8.51 5.36 -23.73
C MET A 128 7.11 5.99 -23.57
N ALA A 129 6.08 5.30 -24.04
CA ALA A 129 4.72 5.55 -23.61
C ALA A 129 4.64 5.06 -22.16
N VAL A 130 5.09 5.90 -21.24
CA VAL A 130 4.61 5.84 -19.87
C VAL A 130 3.12 6.08 -20.00
N GLU A 131 2.35 4.99 -20.09
CA GLU A 131 0.92 5.06 -19.85
C GLU A 131 0.79 5.49 -18.41
N PHE A 132 0.73 6.81 -18.22
CA PHE A 132 0.19 7.44 -17.03
C PHE A 132 -1.28 7.03 -17.00
N GLY A 133 -1.55 5.78 -16.63
CA GLY A 133 -2.87 5.31 -16.30
C GLY A 133 -3.38 6.26 -15.23
N GLY A 134 -4.23 7.19 -15.61
CA GLY A 134 -4.77 8.28 -14.78
C GLY A 134 -5.76 7.76 -13.74
N GLY A 135 -5.40 6.69 -13.04
CA GLY A 135 -6.21 6.02 -12.04
C GLY A 135 -5.54 5.99 -10.68
N PHE A 136 -6.33 5.69 -9.66
CA PHE A 136 -5.89 5.50 -8.26
C PHE A 136 -4.89 4.35 -8.07
N SER A 137 -4.58 3.57 -9.13
CA SER A 137 -3.55 2.53 -9.17
C SER A 137 -2.17 3.05 -9.57
N SER A 138 -2.02 4.35 -9.85
CA SER A 138 -0.74 4.92 -10.27
C SER A 138 0.31 4.88 -9.17
N PHE A 139 1.53 4.50 -9.53
CA PHE A 139 2.73 4.60 -8.70
C PHE A 139 2.84 5.96 -8.00
N LEU A 140 2.63 7.05 -8.74
CA LEU A 140 2.75 8.41 -8.22
C LEU A 140 1.69 8.70 -7.15
N PHE A 141 0.47 8.19 -7.32
CA PHE A 141 -0.60 8.40 -6.35
C PHE A 141 -0.28 7.69 -5.02
N THR A 142 0.10 6.41 -5.07
CA THR A 142 0.46 5.63 -3.88
C THR A 142 1.69 6.20 -3.18
N ALA A 143 2.70 6.66 -3.94
CA ALA A 143 3.87 7.33 -3.38
C ALA A 143 3.51 8.67 -2.71
N SER A 144 2.66 9.48 -3.35
CA SER A 144 2.19 10.74 -2.78
C SER A 144 1.41 10.52 -1.49
N LEU A 145 0.58 9.48 -1.43
CA LEU A 145 -0.12 9.09 -0.21
C LEU A 145 0.87 8.67 0.89
N GLY A 146 1.90 7.91 0.55
CA GLY A 146 2.96 7.54 1.49
C GLY A 146 3.68 8.75 2.09
N LEU A 147 4.11 9.69 1.24
CA LEU A 147 4.73 10.94 1.68
C LEU A 147 3.78 11.79 2.54
N PHE A 148 2.51 11.87 2.16
CA PHE A 148 1.50 12.61 2.92
C PHE A 148 1.37 12.08 4.36
N PHE A 149 1.37 10.76 4.56
CA PHE A 149 1.34 10.18 5.91
C PHE A 149 2.61 10.45 6.72
N MET A 150 3.78 10.50 6.07
CA MET A 150 5.02 10.88 6.74
C MET A 150 5.00 12.35 7.18
N VAL A 151 4.54 13.26 6.32
CA VAL A 151 4.37 14.68 6.67
C VAL A 151 3.37 14.84 7.81
N LEU A 152 2.25 14.10 7.80
CA LEU A 152 1.30 14.10 8.92
C LEU A 152 1.96 13.65 10.23
N SER A 153 2.83 12.64 10.20
CA SER A 153 3.59 12.24 11.38
C SER A 153 4.41 13.40 11.96
N GLU A 154 5.09 14.18 11.11
CA GLU A 154 5.86 15.35 11.54
C GLU A 154 4.97 16.47 12.10
N VAL A 155 3.82 16.72 11.47
CA VAL A 155 2.83 17.70 11.97
C VAL A 155 2.31 17.29 13.35
N PHE A 156 2.01 16.01 13.57
CA PHE A 156 1.58 15.52 14.89
C PHE A 156 2.70 15.62 15.93
N LYS A 157 3.96 15.40 15.53
CA LYS A 157 5.11 15.60 16.42
C LYS A 157 5.23 17.06 16.85
N MET A 158 5.17 18.01 15.91
CA MET A 158 5.19 19.44 16.23
C MET A 158 4.03 19.83 17.16
N ALA A 159 2.81 19.38 16.84
CA ALA A 159 1.64 19.69 17.65
C ALA A 159 1.72 19.12 19.07
N LYS A 160 2.32 17.94 19.24
CA LYS A 160 2.59 17.36 20.56
C LYS A 160 3.57 18.24 21.35
N THR A 161 4.70 18.62 20.75
CA THR A 161 5.71 19.47 21.40
C THR A 161 5.12 20.82 21.83
N MET A 162 4.37 21.49 20.95
CA MET A 162 3.70 22.75 21.28
C MET A 162 2.72 22.61 22.45
N LYS A 163 2.01 21.48 22.52
CA LYS A 163 1.10 21.20 23.62
C LYS A 163 1.85 21.00 24.94
N GLU A 164 2.93 20.24 24.93
CA GLU A 164 3.78 19.99 26.11
C GLU A 164 4.43 21.29 26.62
N GLU A 165 4.93 22.14 25.72
CA GLU A 165 5.50 23.44 26.09
C GLU A 165 4.47 24.38 26.73
N ASN A 166 3.23 24.39 26.21
CA ASN A 166 2.14 25.18 26.77
C ASN A 166 1.66 24.66 28.14
N GLU A 167 1.73 23.35 28.38
CA GLU A 167 1.44 22.75 29.70
C GLU A 167 2.55 23.02 30.74
N LEU A 168 3.79 23.29 30.31
CA LEU A 168 4.92 23.64 31.17
C LEU A 168 4.99 25.13 31.56
N THR A 169 4.25 26.00 30.86
CA THR A 169 4.27 27.46 31.06
C THR A 169 3.10 28.00 31.90
N ILE A 170 2.12 27.15 32.23
CA ILE A 170 0.99 27.46 33.12
C ILE A 170 1.28 26.89 34.51
#